data_AF-A0A2S5JGQ5-F1
#
_entry.id   AF-A0A2S5JGQ5-F1
#
_cell.length_a   1.000
_cell.length_b   1.000
_cell.length_c   1.000
_cell.angle_alpha   90.00
_cell.angle_beta   90.00
_cell.angle_gamma   90.00
#
_symmetry.space_group_name_H-M   'P 1'
#
loop_
_entity.id
_entity.type
_entity.pdbx_description
1 polymer ?
#
loop_
_entity_poly.entity_id
_entity_poly.type
_entity_poly.pdbx_seq_one_letter_code
_entity_poly.pdbx_strand_id
1 'polypeptide(L)'
;MKLLPSFLIVVGAVALAACNNPDRYGAGGAGAGAGAGGPGAGITAGVLGDPNDPNSVAYFNQRIGDRVHFAVDQSTLSPEAQQILIRQAMWLNQHPNYTAIIEGHADEQGTREYNLALGARRASAVQQFLIAQGVAPNRLQTVSYGKERPLAVCSDEACYAQNRRAVTVIGAGAGV
;
A
#
# COMPACT_ATOMS: atom_id res chain seq x y z
N MET A 1 -24.51 -69.61 -40.49
CA MET A 1 -24.75 -68.28 -41.09
C MET A 1 -24.43 -67.25 -40.01
N LYS A 2 -23.18 -66.76 -39.91
CA LYS A 2 -22.73 -65.44 -40.41
C LYS A 2 -23.80 -64.34 -40.27
N LEU A 3 -23.55 -63.36 -39.39
CA LEU A 3 -23.27 -61.95 -39.74
C LEU A 3 -23.18 -61.08 -38.46
N LEU A 4 -22.02 -60.45 -38.28
CA LEU A 4 -21.83 -59.23 -37.49
C LEU A 4 -22.54 -58.06 -38.17
N PRO A 5 -22.85 -56.98 -37.43
CA PRO A 5 -22.33 -55.69 -37.86
C PRO A 5 -21.73 -54.87 -36.71
N SER A 6 -20.50 -54.45 -36.98
CA SER A 6 -19.84 -53.21 -36.59
C SER A 6 -20.74 -52.13 -35.98
N PHE A 7 -20.53 -51.83 -34.69
CA PHE A 7 -20.86 -50.51 -34.16
C PHE A 7 -19.65 -49.59 -34.37
N LEU A 8 -19.82 -48.70 -35.36
CA LEU A 8 -18.95 -47.58 -35.68
C LEU A 8 -18.93 -46.55 -34.55
N ILE A 9 -17.71 -46.13 -34.24
CA ILE A 9 -17.32 -44.99 -33.41
C ILE A 9 -17.93 -43.69 -33.96
N VAL A 10 -18.58 -42.88 -33.10
CA VAL A 10 -18.80 -41.45 -33.35
C VAL A 10 -18.37 -40.65 -32.11
N VAL A 11 -17.14 -40.16 -32.22
CA VAL A 11 -16.58 -38.85 -31.81
C VAL A 11 -17.49 -37.92 -31.00
N GLY A 12 -16.99 -37.49 -29.84
CA GLY A 12 -17.59 -36.39 -29.08
C GLY A 12 -16.75 -35.93 -27.88
N ALA A 13 -15.42 -35.90 -27.99
CA ALA A 13 -14.57 -35.28 -26.96
C ALA A 13 -14.26 -33.84 -27.39
N VAL A 14 -15.05 -32.90 -26.88
CA VAL A 14 -14.77 -31.47 -26.96
C VAL A 14 -13.51 -31.20 -26.13
N ALA A 15 -12.36 -31.08 -26.78
CA ALA A 15 -11.15 -30.56 -26.17
C ALA A 15 -11.27 -29.04 -26.05
N LEU A 16 -11.56 -28.51 -24.86
CA LEU A 16 -11.26 -27.11 -24.55
C LEU A 16 -9.73 -26.97 -24.42
N ALA A 17 -9.08 -26.75 -25.56
CA ALA A 17 -7.74 -26.17 -25.57
C ALA A 17 -7.87 -24.69 -25.21
N ALA A 18 -7.71 -24.36 -23.92
CA ALA A 18 -7.52 -22.99 -23.49
C ALA A 18 -6.09 -22.57 -23.87
N CYS A 19 -5.93 -21.98 -25.05
CA CYS A 19 -4.74 -21.21 -25.38
C CYS A 19 -4.69 -19.98 -24.46
N ASN A 20 -3.72 -19.96 -23.54
CA ASN A 20 -3.35 -18.77 -22.79
C ASN A 20 -2.63 -17.81 -23.73
N ASN A 21 -3.32 -16.78 -24.21
CA ASN A 21 -2.75 -15.72 -25.04
C ASN A 21 -2.69 -14.43 -24.19
N PRO A 22 -1.51 -13.94 -23.79
CA PRO A 22 -1.38 -12.71 -23.01
C PRO A 22 -1.75 -11.43 -23.80
N ASP A 23 -2.02 -11.54 -25.11
CA ASP A 23 -2.33 -10.40 -25.99
C ASP A 23 -3.83 -10.15 -26.22
N ARG A 24 -4.69 -10.46 -25.24
CA ARG A 24 -6.13 -10.17 -25.34
C ARG A 24 -6.51 -8.69 -25.12
N TYR A 25 -5.56 -7.85 -24.78
CA TYR A 25 -5.69 -6.40 -24.80
C TYR A 25 -4.63 -5.87 -25.76
N GLY A 26 -5.07 -5.44 -26.94
CA GLY A 26 -4.21 -5.24 -28.11
C GLY A 26 -3.00 -4.33 -27.85
N ALA A 27 -1.80 -4.90 -27.93
CA ALA A 27 -0.57 -4.17 -28.19
C ALA A 27 -0.29 -4.22 -29.69
N GLY A 28 -1.07 -3.45 -30.45
CA GLY A 28 -0.80 -3.15 -31.85
C GLY A 28 -0.78 -1.64 -32.03
N GLY A 29 0.38 -1.01 -31.90
CA GLY A 29 0.51 0.42 -32.18
C GLY A 29 1.71 1.04 -31.51
N ALA A 30 2.80 1.15 -32.26
CA ALA A 30 3.89 2.05 -31.96
C ALA A 30 3.39 3.51 -31.96
N GLY A 31 3.78 4.28 -30.94
CA GLY A 31 4.00 5.72 -31.05
C GLY A 31 2.87 6.65 -30.63
N ALA A 32 3.27 7.60 -29.78
CA ALA A 32 2.76 8.98 -29.63
C ALA A 32 1.45 9.21 -28.83
N GLY A 33 1.64 9.69 -27.59
CA GLY A 33 1.18 11.03 -27.22
C GLY A 33 -0.24 11.22 -26.70
N ALA A 34 -0.29 11.90 -25.54
CA ALA A 34 -1.39 12.72 -25.03
C ALA A 34 -2.61 12.00 -24.44
N GLY A 35 -2.97 12.44 -23.23
CA GLY A 35 -3.99 11.82 -22.40
C GLY A 35 -5.41 12.00 -22.91
N ALA A 36 -6.25 11.03 -22.56
CA ALA A 36 -7.68 11.21 -22.31
C ALA A 36 -8.16 9.98 -21.54
N GLY A 37 -8.90 10.20 -20.45
CA GLY A 37 -9.40 9.15 -19.57
C GLY A 37 -10.26 8.13 -20.29
N GLY A 38 -9.94 6.85 -20.09
CA GLY A 38 -10.78 5.72 -20.46
C GLY A 38 -11.78 5.37 -19.34
N PRO A 39 -13.01 4.95 -19.69
CA PRO A 39 -14.02 4.55 -18.71
C PRO A 39 -13.61 3.19 -18.13
N GLY A 40 -13.08 3.22 -16.91
CA GLY A 40 -12.44 2.07 -16.26
C GLY A 40 -11.36 2.48 -15.26
N ALA A 41 -10.98 3.75 -15.24
CA ALA A 41 -10.22 4.34 -14.14
C ALA A 41 -11.06 4.29 -12.86
N GLY A 42 -10.80 3.27 -12.03
CA GLY A 42 -11.07 3.36 -10.61
C GLY A 42 -10.54 4.69 -10.09
N ILE A 43 -11.37 5.39 -9.33
CA ILE A 43 -11.18 6.76 -8.91
C ILE A 43 -9.76 6.90 -8.30
N THR A 44 -8.99 7.90 -8.77
CA THR A 44 -7.70 8.44 -8.26
C THR A 44 -6.33 7.99 -8.84
N ALA A 45 -6.20 7.64 -10.13
CA ALA A 45 -4.86 7.49 -10.74
C ALA A 45 -4.15 8.83 -11.04
N GLY A 46 -4.89 9.94 -11.18
CA GLY A 46 -4.34 11.22 -11.67
C GLY A 46 -3.51 12.04 -10.66
N VAL A 47 -3.67 11.81 -9.35
CA VAL A 47 -2.99 12.58 -8.29
C VAL A 47 -1.94 11.75 -7.55
N LEU A 48 -2.14 10.43 -7.44
CA LEU A 48 -1.23 9.52 -6.74
C LEU A 48 -0.23 8.82 -7.67
N GLY A 49 -0.49 8.83 -8.98
CA GLY A 49 0.30 8.15 -10.01
C GLY A 49 0.02 6.64 -10.12
N ASP A 50 0.85 5.92 -10.87
CA ASP A 50 0.71 4.49 -11.15
C ASP A 50 1.47 3.62 -10.13
N PRO A 51 0.89 2.54 -9.56
CA PRO A 51 1.58 1.65 -8.62
C PRO A 51 2.81 0.91 -9.16
N ASN A 52 3.04 0.92 -10.47
CA ASN A 52 4.21 0.33 -11.13
C ASN A 52 5.29 1.36 -11.46
N ASP A 53 5.00 2.65 -11.34
CA ASP A 53 6.00 3.72 -11.46
C ASP A 53 6.72 3.92 -10.12
N PRO A 54 8.04 3.61 -10.03
CA PRO A 54 8.80 3.76 -8.80
C PRO A 54 8.80 5.17 -8.21
N ASN A 55 8.50 6.20 -9.01
CA ASN A 55 8.52 7.59 -8.57
C ASN A 55 7.17 8.08 -8.03
N SER A 56 6.14 7.24 -8.03
CA SER A 56 4.78 7.62 -7.67
C SER A 56 4.47 7.41 -6.18
N VAL A 57 3.52 8.19 -5.67
CA VAL A 57 2.97 8.01 -4.32
C VAL A 57 2.24 6.66 -4.22
N ALA A 58 1.58 6.22 -5.29
CA ALA A 58 0.91 4.92 -5.36
C ALA A 58 1.90 3.75 -5.18
N TYR A 59 3.09 3.83 -5.78
CA TYR A 59 4.14 2.82 -5.61
C TYR A 59 4.62 2.76 -4.16
N PHE A 60 4.85 3.91 -3.52
CA PHE A 60 5.22 3.96 -2.10
C PHE A 60 4.17 3.24 -1.23
N ASN A 61 2.89 3.57 -1.40
CA ASN A 61 1.82 3.00 -0.59
C ASN A 61 1.65 1.49 -0.78
N GLN A 62 1.76 1.00 -2.03
CA GLN A 62 1.39 -0.37 -2.36
C GLN A 62 2.57 -1.35 -2.41
N ARG A 63 3.77 -0.88 -2.80
CA ARG A 63 4.96 -1.74 -3.00
C ARG A 63 5.93 -1.66 -1.82
N ILE A 64 6.15 -0.46 -1.29
CA ILE A 64 7.01 -0.25 -0.12
C ILE A 64 6.23 -0.57 1.16
N GLY A 65 5.00 -0.10 1.24
CA GLY A 65 4.14 -0.17 2.41
C GLY A 65 4.25 1.11 3.22
N ASP A 66 3.14 1.81 3.41
CA ASP A 66 3.07 3.11 4.10
C ASP A 66 2.87 2.99 5.62
N ARG A 67 2.61 1.78 6.12
CA ARG A 67 2.19 1.54 7.50
C ARG A 67 3.15 0.66 8.28
N VAL A 68 3.26 0.96 9.56
CA VAL A 68 3.86 0.07 10.57
C VAL A 68 2.91 -0.10 11.75
N HIS A 69 2.97 -1.26 12.39
CA HIS A 69 2.09 -1.63 13.50
C HIS A 69 2.84 -1.70 14.83
N PHE A 70 2.09 -1.58 15.92
CA PHE A 70 2.61 -1.61 17.29
C PHE A 70 1.83 -2.60 18.16
N ALA A 71 2.53 -3.16 19.14
CA ALA A 71 1.91 -3.91 20.22
C ALA A 71 1.04 -2.99 21.11
N VAL A 72 0.18 -3.62 21.91
CA VAL A 72 -0.69 -2.95 22.90
C VAL A 72 0.17 -2.07 23.81
N ASP A 73 -0.24 -0.81 24.01
CA ASP A 73 0.45 0.19 24.85
C ASP A 73 1.92 0.47 24.52
N GLN A 74 2.43 0.01 23.37
CA GLN A 74 3.82 0.22 22.96
C GLN A 74 3.95 1.27 21.86
N SER A 75 5.10 1.96 21.87
CA SER A 75 5.62 2.77 20.75
C SER A 75 6.95 2.27 20.23
N THR A 76 7.40 1.09 20.67
CA THR A 76 8.63 0.44 20.22
C THR A 76 8.43 -0.18 18.85
N LEU A 77 9.40 0.02 17.94
CA LEU A 77 9.37 -0.53 16.59
C LEU A 77 9.82 -1.99 16.60
N SER A 78 8.95 -2.89 16.13
CA SER A 78 9.31 -4.30 15.92
C SER A 78 10.35 -4.46 14.79
N PRO A 79 11.05 -5.60 14.71
CA PRO A 79 11.96 -5.87 13.59
C PRO A 79 11.28 -5.73 12.22
N GLU A 80 10.04 -6.19 12.09
CA GLU A 80 9.25 -6.10 10.86
C GLU A 80 8.94 -4.64 10.51
N ALA A 81 8.55 -3.83 11.50
CA ALA A 81 8.35 -2.40 11.32
C ALA A 81 9.63 -1.71 10.85
N GLN A 82 10.78 -2.04 11.46
CA GLN A 82 12.08 -1.49 11.05
C GLN A 82 12.42 -1.84 9.60
N GLN A 83 12.15 -3.07 9.14
CA GLN A 83 12.37 -3.46 7.74
C GLN A 83 11.50 -2.67 6.75
N ILE A 84 10.26 -2.34 7.11
CA ILE A 84 9.40 -1.46 6.31
C ILE A 84 9.99 -0.05 6.28
N LEU A 85 10.37 0.50 7.44
CA LEU A 85 10.90 1.86 7.55
C LEU A 85 12.26 2.03 6.84
N ILE A 86 13.11 1.01 6.81
CA ILE A 86 14.34 1.01 6.02
C ILE A 86 14.01 1.23 4.53
N ARG A 87 13.03 0.48 4.00
CA ARG A 87 12.60 0.64 2.60
C ARG A 87 11.95 2.00 2.34
N GLN A 88 11.16 2.52 3.29
CA GLN A 88 10.60 3.87 3.20
C GLN A 88 11.71 4.94 3.17
N ALA A 89 12.72 4.84 4.04
CA ALA A 89 13.84 5.76 4.09
C ALA A 89 14.67 5.73 2.78
N MET A 90 14.96 4.54 2.25
CA MET A 90 15.62 4.40 0.95
C MET A 90 14.85 5.13 -0.16
N TRP A 91 13.53 4.94 -0.23
CA TRP A 91 12.69 5.59 -1.22
C TRP A 91 12.68 7.12 -1.04
N LEU A 92 12.51 7.60 0.19
CA LEU A 92 12.52 9.04 0.51
C LEU A 92 13.85 9.71 0.18
N ASN A 93 14.97 9.00 0.35
CA ASN A 93 16.30 9.50 0.01
C ASN A 93 16.53 9.55 -1.51
N GLN A 94 15.93 8.64 -2.28
CA GLN A 94 15.98 8.65 -3.74
C GLN A 94 15.08 9.73 -4.36
N HIS A 95 14.04 10.16 -3.65
CA HIS A 95 13.08 11.15 -4.14
C HIS A 95 13.05 12.40 -3.23
N PRO A 96 14.07 13.27 -3.30
CA PRO A 96 14.25 14.39 -2.38
C PRO A 96 13.16 15.47 -2.47
N ASN A 97 12.41 15.51 -3.57
CA ASN A 97 11.29 16.42 -3.81
C ASN A 97 10.03 16.11 -2.99
N TYR A 98 9.94 14.94 -2.38
CA TYR A 98 8.80 14.58 -1.52
C TYR A 98 9.02 14.99 -0.06
N THR A 99 7.94 15.29 0.63
CA THR A 99 7.91 15.41 2.10
C THR A 99 7.02 14.32 2.68
N ALA A 100 7.18 14.01 3.97
CA ALA A 100 6.33 13.03 4.64
C ALA A 100 5.72 13.58 5.93
N ILE A 101 4.45 13.24 6.15
CA ILE A 101 3.76 13.42 7.42
C ILE A 101 3.57 12.03 8.03
N ILE A 102 4.08 11.82 9.23
CA ILE A 102 3.90 10.60 10.00
C ILE A 102 2.69 10.77 10.90
N GLU A 103 1.64 10.01 10.62
CA GLU A 103 0.39 10.00 11.37
C GLU A 103 0.40 8.88 12.41
N GLY A 104 0.32 9.22 13.69
CA GLY A 104 0.28 8.25 14.80
C GLY A 104 -1.13 7.97 15.28
N HIS A 105 -1.50 6.68 15.33
CA HIS A 105 -2.82 6.19 15.72
C HIS A 105 -2.74 5.22 16.91
N ALA A 106 -3.86 5.11 17.62
CA ALA A 106 -4.10 4.14 18.68
C ALA A 106 -5.45 3.43 18.47
N ASP A 107 -5.65 2.33 19.18
CA ASP A 107 -6.94 1.65 19.22
C ASP A 107 -7.92 2.38 20.14
N GLU A 108 -9.16 1.89 20.20
CA GLU A 108 -10.27 2.59 20.88
C GLU A 108 -10.21 2.54 22.41
N GLN A 109 -9.34 1.69 22.97
CA GLN A 109 -9.23 1.40 24.39
C GLN A 109 -8.54 2.54 25.15
N GLY A 110 -8.97 2.82 26.37
CA GLY A 110 -8.40 3.90 27.20
C GLY A 110 -8.93 5.30 26.88
N THR A 111 -8.40 6.32 27.54
CA THR A 111 -8.89 7.71 27.41
C THR A 111 -8.45 8.34 26.08
N ARG A 112 -9.13 9.42 25.68
CA ARG A 112 -8.80 10.16 24.46
C ARG A 112 -7.41 10.78 24.56
N GLU A 113 -7.12 11.42 25.69
CA GLU A 113 -5.88 12.15 25.96
C GLU A 113 -4.69 11.20 26.00
N TYR A 114 -4.86 10.03 26.63
CA TYR A 114 -3.84 8.98 26.64
C TYR A 114 -3.50 8.51 25.22
N ASN A 115 -4.51 8.24 24.41
CA ASN A 115 -4.32 7.76 23.04
C ASN A 115 -3.72 8.82 22.12
N LEU A 116 -4.04 10.09 22.33
CA LEU A 116 -3.39 11.19 21.61
C LEU A 116 -1.90 11.25 21.94
N ALA A 117 -1.54 11.11 23.23
CA ALA A 117 -0.14 11.04 23.64
C ALA A 117 0.57 9.79 23.12
N LEU A 118 -0.09 8.63 23.14
CA LEU A 118 0.46 7.37 22.62
C LEU A 118 0.69 7.43 21.11
N GLY A 119 -0.27 7.97 20.35
CA GLY A 119 -0.11 8.19 18.93
C GLY A 119 1.05 9.16 18.62
N ALA A 120 1.22 10.23 19.40
CA ALA A 120 2.35 11.14 19.25
C ALA A 120 3.71 10.44 19.48
N ARG A 121 3.82 9.58 20.50
CA ARG A 121 5.02 8.76 20.73
C ARG A 121 5.31 7.82 19.57
N ARG A 122 4.29 7.16 19.00
CA ARG A 122 4.44 6.28 17.84
C ARG A 122 4.92 7.03 16.60
N ALA A 123 4.32 8.18 16.30
CA ALA A 123 4.75 9.03 15.18
C ALA A 123 6.20 9.51 15.37
N SER A 124 6.56 9.92 16.59
CA SER A 124 7.93 10.34 16.91
C SER A 124 8.94 9.19 16.77
N ALA A 125 8.61 7.98 17.22
CA ALA A 125 9.49 6.81 17.07
C ALA A 125 9.79 6.51 15.60
N VAL A 126 8.77 6.57 14.74
CA VAL A 126 8.95 6.40 13.28
C VAL A 126 9.79 7.53 12.70
N GLN A 127 9.50 8.79 13.04
CA GLN A 127 10.26 9.95 12.56
C GLN A 127 11.74 9.84 12.94
N GLN A 128 12.04 9.55 14.20
CA GLN A 128 13.41 9.38 14.69
C GLN A 128 14.15 8.25 13.97
N PHE A 129 13.45 7.13 13.71
CA PHE A 129 14.02 6.03 12.95
C PHE A 129 14.34 6.44 11.50
N LEU A 130 13.42 7.12 10.80
CA LEU A 130 13.66 7.59 9.43
C LEU A 130 14.82 8.60 9.37
N ILE A 131 14.95 9.49 10.36
CA ILE A 131 16.09 10.41 10.49
C ILE A 131 17.39 9.62 10.69
N ALA A 132 17.39 8.60 11.54
CA ALA A 132 18.56 7.74 11.75
C ALA A 132 18.95 6.95 10.48
N GLN A 133 18.01 6.70 9.58
CA GLN A 133 18.25 6.14 8.24
C GLN A 133 18.62 7.19 7.18
N GLY A 134 18.85 8.45 7.58
CA GLY A 134 19.39 9.50 6.72
C GLY A 134 18.36 10.41 6.06
N VAL A 135 17.06 10.27 6.35
CA VAL A 135 16.04 11.20 5.83
C VAL A 135 16.17 12.55 6.53
N ALA A 136 16.25 13.64 5.75
CA ALA A 136 16.44 14.98 6.29
C ALA A 136 15.27 15.39 7.22
N PRO A 137 15.53 15.84 8.47
CA PRO A 137 14.48 16.15 9.45
C PRO A 137 13.46 17.18 8.99
N ASN A 138 13.89 18.18 8.20
CA ASN A 138 13.01 19.24 7.67
C ASN A 138 11.96 18.74 6.67
N ARG A 139 12.11 17.51 6.15
CA ARG A 139 11.14 16.86 5.25
C ARG A 139 10.10 16.03 6.00
N LEU A 140 10.24 15.86 7.31
CA LEU A 140 9.42 14.98 8.12
C LEU A 140 8.63 15.78 9.16
N GLN A 141 7.32 15.61 9.15
CA GLN A 141 6.43 16.15 10.18
C GLN A 141 5.69 15.01 10.87
N THR A 142 5.23 15.24 12.09
CA THR A 142 4.43 14.24 12.84
C THR A 142 3.09 14.84 13.23
N VAL A 143 2.04 14.03 13.12
CA VAL A 143 0.69 14.35 13.61
C VAL A 143 0.19 13.16 14.41
N SER A 144 -0.58 13.40 15.48
CA SER A 144 -1.29 12.33 16.16
C SER A 144 -2.79 12.51 16.05
N TYR A 145 -3.47 11.42 15.70
CA TYR A 145 -4.93 11.34 15.76
C TYR A 145 -5.43 10.51 16.94
N GLY A 146 -4.52 9.89 17.72
CA GLY A 146 -4.88 8.91 18.73
C GLY A 146 -5.90 7.92 18.20
N LYS A 147 -7.06 7.84 18.86
CA LYS A 147 -8.17 6.95 18.49
C LYS A 147 -9.25 7.58 17.61
N GLU A 148 -9.05 8.81 17.13
CA GLU A 148 -10.08 9.58 16.41
C GLU A 148 -10.24 9.18 14.94
N ARG A 149 -9.26 8.46 14.37
CA ARG A 149 -9.26 7.99 12.97
C ARG A 149 -8.99 6.48 12.88
N PRO A 150 -9.94 5.64 13.34
CA PRO A 150 -9.80 4.18 13.25
C PRO A 150 -9.78 3.74 11.77
N LEU A 151 -9.00 2.70 11.49
CA LEU A 151 -9.01 2.02 10.19
C LEU A 151 -10.11 0.95 10.16
N ALA A 152 -10.31 0.27 11.28
CA ALA A 152 -11.36 -0.73 11.47
C ALA A 152 -12.16 -0.38 12.73
N VAL A 153 -13.48 -0.54 12.67
CA VAL A 153 -14.40 -0.26 13.78
C VAL A 153 -15.02 -1.58 14.21
N CYS A 154 -14.46 -2.16 15.27
CA CYS A 154 -14.83 -3.46 15.81
C CYS A 154 -14.20 -3.61 17.20
N SER A 155 -14.82 -4.44 18.02
CA SER A 155 -14.42 -4.64 19.43
C SER A 155 -13.74 -6.00 19.64
N ASP A 156 -12.75 -6.31 18.80
CA ASP A 156 -11.91 -7.51 18.92
C ASP A 156 -10.42 -7.18 18.75
N GLU A 157 -9.55 -8.07 19.23
CA GLU A 157 -8.10 -7.84 19.21
C GLU A 157 -7.51 -7.74 17.81
N ALA A 158 -8.07 -8.46 16.83
CA ALA A 158 -7.61 -8.40 15.45
C ALA A 158 -7.85 -7.01 14.84
N CYS A 159 -8.95 -6.38 15.22
CA CYS A 159 -9.31 -5.01 14.86
C CYS A 159 -8.40 -3.99 15.53
N TYR A 160 -8.18 -4.13 16.84
CA TYR A 160 -7.32 -3.23 17.61
C TYR A 160 -5.89 -3.22 17.06
N ALA A 161 -5.36 -4.39 16.68
CA ALA A 161 -4.03 -4.51 16.07
C ALA A 161 -3.88 -3.70 14.77
N GLN A 162 -4.94 -3.61 13.95
CA GLN A 162 -4.93 -2.79 12.73
C GLN A 162 -4.92 -1.29 13.05
N ASN A 163 -5.56 -0.89 14.15
CA ASN A 163 -5.66 0.51 14.58
C ASN A 163 -4.38 1.02 15.27
N ARG A 164 -3.63 0.15 15.94
CA ARG A 164 -2.32 0.46 16.53
C ARG A 164 -1.24 0.59 15.46
N ARG A 165 -1.20 1.74 14.79
CA ARG A 165 -0.30 1.97 13.65
C ARG A 165 0.28 3.37 13.62
N ALA A 166 1.33 3.52 12.81
CA ALA A 166 1.71 4.80 12.24
C ALA A 166 1.63 4.71 10.71
N VAL A 167 1.22 5.80 10.06
CA VAL A 167 1.09 5.92 8.61
C VAL A 167 2.04 6.99 8.12
N THR A 168 2.90 6.67 7.17
CA THR A 168 3.76 7.64 6.49
C THR A 168 3.02 8.15 5.25
N VAL A 169 2.50 9.36 5.30
CA VAL A 169 1.80 10.01 4.19
C VAL A 169 2.78 10.86 3.40
N ILE A 170 2.95 10.53 2.12
CA ILE A 170 3.83 11.27 1.23
C ILE A 170 3.06 12.43 0.59
N GLY A 171 3.60 13.64 0.72
CA GLY A 171 3.18 14.82 -0.03
C GLY A 171 4.22 15.15 -1.07
N ALA A 172 3.79 15.37 -2.33
CA ALA A 172 4.65 16.05 -3.30
C ALA A 172 4.96 17.43 -2.72
N GLY A 173 6.25 17.72 -2.48
CA GLY A 173 6.64 19.04 -2.01
C GLY A 173 6.10 20.06 -3.00
N ALA A 174 5.31 21.02 -2.50
CA ALA A 174 5.01 22.23 -3.25
C ALA A 174 6.36 22.91 -3.51
N GLY A 175 6.93 22.63 -4.69
CA GLY A 175 8.05 23.40 -5.20
C GLY A 175 7.58 24.84 -5.34
N VAL A 176 8.23 25.72 -4.58
CA VAL A 176 8.45 27.11 -4.98
C VAL A 176 9.12 27.17 -6.34
#